data_AF-A0A7C7YPK4-F1
#
_entry.id   AF-A0A7C7YPK4-F1
#
_cell.length_a   1.000
_cell.length_b   1.000
_cell.length_c   1.000
_cell.angle_alpha   90.00
_cell.angle_beta   90.00
_cell.angle_gamma   90.00
#
_symmetry.space_group_name_H-M   'P 1'
#
loop_
_entity.id
_entity.type
_entity.pdbx_description
1 polymer ?
#
loop_
_entity_poly.entity_id
_entity_poly.type
_entity_poly.pdbx_seq_one_letter_code
_entity_poly.pdbx_strand_id
1 'polypeptide(L)'
;MNRFQIMILSVMVASLVGCSTPVSSYTTATATVLKVYTASDVAGHAFIAYVVNHNGVDVVISDTLARSSHKVGDTIQFMEMKMQLSGGQVKTIAYSILG
;
A
#
# COMPACT_ATOMS: atom_id res chain seq x y z
N MET A 1 -10.66 -5.68 -59.32
CA MET A 1 -11.43 -5.23 -58.14
C MET A 1 -11.50 -6.39 -57.17
N ASN A 2 -10.78 -6.33 -56.04
CA ASN A 2 -11.18 -7.00 -54.80
C ASN A 2 -10.29 -6.54 -53.64
N ARG A 3 -10.70 -5.44 -53.01
CA ARG A 3 -10.03 -4.77 -51.88
C ARG A 3 -10.36 -5.40 -50.52
N PHE A 4 -10.79 -6.67 -50.49
CA PHE A 4 -11.39 -7.26 -49.28
C PHE A 4 -10.46 -8.16 -48.46
N GLN A 5 -9.21 -8.38 -48.90
CA GLN A 5 -8.33 -9.38 -48.27
C GLN A 5 -7.20 -8.81 -47.41
N ILE A 6 -7.07 -7.47 -47.30
CA ILE A 6 -6.01 -6.82 -46.51
C ILE A 6 -6.51 -6.40 -45.11
N MET A 7 -7.81 -6.43 -44.85
CA MET A 7 -8.42 -5.87 -43.63
C MET A 7 -8.70 -6.88 -42.50
N ILE A 8 -8.04 -8.04 -42.49
CA ILE A 8 -8.23 -9.03 -41.40
C ILE A 8 -6.92 -9.29 -40.62
N LEU A 9 -5.75 -8.92 -41.15
CA LEU A 9 -4.47 -9.15 -40.46
C LEU A 9 -4.02 -7.99 -39.55
N SER A 10 -4.70 -6.83 -39.57
CA SER A 10 -4.28 -5.65 -38.79
C SER A 10 -5.00 -5.47 -37.45
N VAL A 11 -5.98 -6.32 -37.10
CA VAL A 11 -6.76 -6.16 -35.85
C VAL A 11 -6.21 -6.98 -34.69
N MET A 12 -5.42 -8.04 -34.95
CA MET A 12 -4.97 -8.98 -33.91
C MET A 12 -3.60 -8.64 -33.27
N VAL A 13 -2.91 -7.56 -33.69
CA VAL A 13 -1.63 -7.14 -33.08
C VAL A 13 -1.82 -5.96 -32.11
N ALA A 14 -3.00 -5.33 -32.07
CA ALA A 14 -3.24 -4.11 -31.30
C ALA A 14 -3.72 -4.32 -29.85
N SER A 15 -3.92 -5.55 -29.38
CA SER A 15 -4.54 -5.81 -28.07
C SER A 15 -3.61 -6.37 -26.97
N LEU A 16 -2.30 -6.48 -27.21
CA LEU A 16 -1.35 -7.03 -26.21
C LEU A 16 -0.44 -5.97 -25.56
N VAL A 17 -0.49 -4.71 -26.00
CA VAL A 17 0.26 -3.62 -25.37
C VAL A 17 -0.65 -2.90 -24.38
N GLY A 18 -0.51 -3.18 -23.08
CA GLY A 18 -0.97 -2.22 -22.08
C GLY A 18 -1.22 -2.70 -20.66
N CYS A 19 -1.50 -3.98 -20.42
CA CYS A 19 -1.77 -4.44 -19.06
C CYS A 19 -0.48 -4.90 -18.38
N SER A 20 0.21 -3.99 -17.68
CA SER A 20 1.27 -4.36 -16.74
C SER A 20 0.63 -4.72 -15.40
N THR A 21 0.89 -5.93 -14.89
CA THR A 21 0.40 -6.32 -13.57
C THR A 21 1.09 -5.45 -12.51
N PRO A 22 0.33 -4.86 -11.57
CA PRO A 22 0.93 -4.09 -10.49
C PRO A 22 1.87 -4.98 -9.68
N VAL A 23 3.10 -4.50 -9.46
CA VAL A 23 4.11 -5.22 -8.67
C VAL A 23 4.13 -4.62 -7.27
N SER A 24 3.96 -5.46 -6.25
CA SER A 24 4.09 -5.03 -4.86
C SER A 24 5.52 -5.21 -4.35
N SER A 25 5.93 -4.32 -3.47
CA SER A 25 7.17 -4.43 -2.71
C SER A 25 6.96 -3.82 -1.32
N TYR A 26 7.97 -3.92 -0.46
CA TYR A 26 7.93 -3.26 0.84
C TYR A 26 9.29 -2.70 1.23
N THR A 27 9.27 -1.68 2.06
CA THR A 27 10.44 -1.18 2.80
C THR A 27 10.08 -1.07 4.27
N THR A 28 11.08 -0.93 5.14
CA THR A 28 10.87 -0.67 6.56
C THR A 28 11.37 0.72 6.91
N ALA A 29 10.72 1.34 7.89
CA ALA A 29 11.08 2.65 8.41
C ALA A 29 10.91 2.68 9.93
N THR A 30 11.48 3.70 10.57
CA THR A 30 11.30 3.95 12.00
C THR A 30 10.82 5.38 12.22
N ALA A 31 9.97 5.59 13.22
CA ALA A 31 9.52 6.91 13.62
C ALA A 31 8.98 6.91 15.05
N THR A 32 8.90 8.09 15.66
CA THR A 32 8.35 8.29 17.00
C THR A 32 6.82 8.39 16.96
N VAL A 33 6.15 7.69 17.86
CA VAL A 33 4.70 7.73 18.03
C VAL A 33 4.27 9.07 18.60
N LEU A 34 3.38 9.76 17.88
CA LEU A 34 2.79 11.03 18.25
C LEU A 34 1.40 10.85 18.88
N LYS A 35 0.67 9.82 18.47
CA LYS A 35 -0.69 9.52 18.96
C LYS A 35 -0.99 8.03 18.81
N VAL A 36 -1.84 7.52 19.69
CA VAL A 36 -2.37 6.16 19.63
C VAL A 36 -3.88 6.23 19.47
N TYR A 37 -4.42 5.51 18.48
CA TYR A 37 -5.84 5.24 18.33
C TYR A 37 -6.13 3.80 18.74
N THR A 38 -7.18 3.61 19.51
CA THR A 38 -7.66 2.29 19.92
C THR A 38 -9.16 2.22 19.69
N ALA A 39 -9.62 1.14 19.08
CA ALA A 39 -11.04 0.84 18.92
C ALA A 39 -11.30 -0.62 19.27
N SER A 40 -12.48 -0.88 19.83
CA SER A 40 -12.96 -2.23 20.09
C SER A 40 -14.41 -2.34 19.63
N ASP A 41 -14.77 -3.44 19.00
CA ASP A 41 -16.16 -3.73 18.67
C ASP A 41 -16.91 -4.38 19.85
N VAL A 42 -18.20 -4.66 19.65
CA VAL A 42 -19.07 -5.30 20.65
C VAL A 42 -18.68 -6.75 20.96
N ALA A 43 -17.97 -7.41 20.05
CA ALA A 43 -17.48 -8.78 20.20
C ALA A 43 -16.09 -8.82 20.89
N GLY A 44 -15.50 -7.66 21.19
CA GLY A 44 -14.20 -7.54 21.85
C GLY A 44 -13.02 -7.63 20.89
N HIS A 45 -13.23 -7.55 19.57
CA HIS A 45 -12.13 -7.44 18.61
C HIS A 45 -11.52 -6.05 18.69
N ALA A 46 -10.20 -5.98 18.84
CA ALA A 46 -9.46 -4.74 19.03
C ALA A 46 -8.70 -4.36 17.76
N PHE A 47 -8.61 -3.05 17.54
CA PHE A 47 -7.78 -2.42 16.53
C PHE A 47 -6.92 -1.34 17.19
N ILE A 48 -5.64 -1.30 16.85
CA ILE A 48 -4.71 -0.25 17.29
C ILE A 48 -4.12 0.42 16.05
N ALA A 49 -3.94 1.73 16.10
CA ALA A 49 -3.14 2.45 15.12
C ALA A 49 -2.29 3.54 15.78
N TYR A 50 -1.14 3.80 15.18
CA TYR A 50 -0.19 4.80 15.65
C TYR A 50 -0.08 5.93 14.64
N VAL A 51 -0.11 7.17 15.09
CA VAL A 51 0.28 8.31 14.26
C VAL A 51 1.76 8.57 14.49
N VAL A 52 2.52 8.67 13.40
CA VAL A 52 3.94 9.04 13.42
C VAL A 52 4.19 10.18 12.43
N ASN A 53 5.20 11.01 12.66
CA ASN A 53 5.72 11.88 11.61
C ASN A 53 6.70 11.09 10.74
N HIS A 54 6.40 10.95 9.46
CA HIS A 54 7.22 10.26 8.48
C HIS A 54 7.44 11.17 7.27
N ASN A 55 8.69 11.55 7.02
CA ASN A 55 9.07 12.48 5.95
C ASN A 55 8.31 13.82 5.99
N GLY A 56 8.07 14.36 7.19
CA GLY A 56 7.40 15.65 7.38
C GLY A 56 5.87 15.59 7.32
N VAL A 57 5.28 14.40 7.20
CA VAL A 57 3.82 14.21 7.16
C VAL A 57 3.39 13.23 8.24
N ASP A 58 2.24 13.48 8.85
CA ASP A 58 1.65 12.56 9.82
C ASP A 58 1.00 11.37 9.09
N VAL A 59 1.45 10.18 9.42
CA VAL A 59 1.01 8.92 8.80
C VAL A 59 0.43 7.99 9.86
N VAL A 60 -0.64 7.29 9.51
CA VAL A 60 -1.28 6.27 10.35
C VAL A 60 -0.69 4.90 10.05
N ILE A 61 -0.09 4.28 11.06
CA ILE A 61 0.45 2.93 11.04
C ILE A 61 -0.57 1.99 11.67
N SER A 62 -1.05 1.00 10.92
CA SER A 62 -2.06 0.06 11.40
C SER A 62 -1.44 -1.12 12.16
N ASP A 63 -2.03 -1.49 13.28
CA ASP A 63 -1.88 -2.79 13.94
C ASP A 63 -3.24 -3.48 13.98
N THR A 64 -3.56 -4.11 12.85
CA THR A 64 -4.88 -4.71 12.61
C THR A 64 -5.22 -5.84 13.59
N LEU A 65 -4.21 -6.47 14.20
CA LEU A 65 -4.39 -7.55 15.15
C LEU A 65 -4.25 -7.10 16.61
N ALA A 66 -4.04 -5.80 16.85
CA ALA A 66 -3.87 -5.19 18.17
C ALA A 66 -2.86 -5.96 19.05
N ARG A 67 -1.72 -6.37 18.48
CA ARG A 67 -0.71 -7.20 19.17
C ARG A 67 0.37 -6.37 19.86
N SER A 68 0.59 -5.15 19.39
CA SER A 68 1.57 -4.22 19.93
C SER A 68 0.96 -3.34 21.03
N SER A 69 1.81 -2.71 21.85
CA SER A 69 1.38 -1.89 23.00
C SER A 69 2.19 -0.60 23.16
N HIS A 70 2.65 -0.05 22.02
CA HIS A 70 3.45 1.16 21.98
C HIS A 70 2.69 2.38 22.51
N LYS A 71 3.44 3.34 23.01
CA LYS A 71 2.93 4.56 23.65
C LYS A 71 3.47 5.78 22.92
N VAL A 72 2.84 6.93 23.15
CA VAL A 72 3.37 8.22 22.66
C VAL A 72 4.80 8.41 23.18
N GLY A 73 5.71 8.76 22.28
CA GLY A 73 7.15 8.88 22.55
C GLY A 73 7.97 7.63 22.21
N ASP A 74 7.34 6.47 22.03
CA ASP A 74 8.07 5.27 21.60
C ASP A 74 8.55 5.41 20.16
N THR A 75 9.73 4.87 19.86
CA THR A 75 10.17 4.68 18.48
C THR A 75 9.72 3.31 18.01
N ILE A 76 8.96 3.27 16.91
CA ILE A 76 8.43 2.03 16.33
C ILE A 76 9.05 1.77 14.97
N GLN A 77 9.21 0.48 14.64
CA GLN A 77 9.56 0.05 13.28
C GLN A 77 8.28 -0.41 12.56
N PHE A 78 8.10 0.02 11.31
CA PHE A 78 6.93 -0.29 10.52
C PHE A 78 7.28 -0.57 9.07
N MET A 79 6.37 -1.25 8.39
CA MET A 79 6.46 -1.58 6.98
C MET A 79 5.70 -0.56 6.13
N GLU A 80 6.33 -0.09 5.06
CA GLU A 80 5.72 0.67 3.97
C GLU A 80 5.42 -0.28 2.81
N MET A 81 4.14 -0.56 2.58
CA MET A 81 3.75 -1.38 1.43
C MET A 81 3.67 -0.52 0.18
N LYS A 82 4.46 -0.88 -0.82
CA LYS A 82 4.62 -0.14 -2.07
C LYS A 82 4.01 -0.93 -3.22
N MET A 83 3.42 -0.20 -4.16
CA MET A 83 2.87 -0.74 -5.39
C MET A 83 3.40 0.06 -6.57
N GLN A 84 3.97 -0.67 -7.53
CA GLN A 84 4.32 -0.14 -8.83
C GLN A 84 3.09 -0.24 -9.75
N LEU A 85 2.61 0.92 -10.19
CA LEU A 85 1.48 1.06 -11.11
C LEU A 85 1.97 1.05 -12.56
N SER A 86 1.03 0.83 -13.48
CA SER A 86 1.29 0.96 -14.92
C SER A 86 1.87 2.35 -15.24
N GLY A 87 2.94 2.38 -16.04
CA GLY A 87 3.71 3.60 -16.28
C GLY A 87 4.88 3.84 -15.30
N GLY A 88 5.20 2.86 -14.44
CA GLY A 88 6.41 2.86 -13.62
C GLY A 88 6.34 3.69 -12.34
N GLN A 89 5.20 4.30 -12.03
CA GLN A 89 5.01 5.07 -10.80
C GLN A 89 4.94 4.13 -9.60
N VAL A 90 5.73 4.42 -8.56
CA VAL A 90 5.67 3.71 -7.28
C VAL A 90 4.91 4.55 -6.27
N LYS A 91 3.93 3.93 -5.59
CA LYS A 91 3.13 4.56 -4.53
C LYS A 91 3.18 3.71 -3.28
N THR A 92 3.25 4.34 -2.11
CA THR A 92 2.98 3.66 -0.84
C THR A 92 1.46 3.60 -0.64
N ILE A 93 0.93 2.40 -0.41
CA ILE A 93 -0.52 2.17 -0.32
C ILE A 93 -1.00 1.93 1.11
N ALA A 94 -0.09 1.52 2.00
CA ALA A 94 -0.41 1.30 3.39
C ALA A 94 0.86 1.22 4.25
N TYR A 95 0.66 1.46 5.54
CA TYR A 95 1.67 1.37 6.57
C TYR A 95 1.18 0.42 7.67
N SER A 96 2.01 -0.55 8.05
CA SER A 96 1.65 -1.57 9.05
C SER A 96 2.77 -1.73 10.07
N ILE A 97 2.40 -1.93 11.34
CA ILE A 97 3.39 -2.24 12.38
C ILE A 97 4.11 -3.56 12.03
N LEU A 98 5.40 -3.64 12.35
CA LEU A 98 6.10 -4.91 12.41
C LEU A 98 5.94 -5.42 13.84
N GLY A 99 5.11 -6.45 14.00
CA GLY A 99 4.85 -7.10 15.29
C GLY A 99 5.97 -8.01 15.75
#